data_AF-A0A321LGA1-F1
#
_entry.id   AF-A0A321LGA1-F1
#
_cell.length_a   1.000
_cell.length_b   1.000
_cell.length_c   1.000
_cell.angle_alpha   90.00
_cell.angle_beta   90.00
_cell.angle_gamma   90.00
#
_symmetry.space_group_name_H-M   'P 1'
#
loop_
_entity.id
_entity.type
_entity.pdbx_description
1 polymer ?
#
loop_
_entity_poly.entity_id
_entity_poly.type
_entity_poly.pdbx_seq_one_letter_code
_entity_poly.pdbx_strand_id
1 'polypeptide(L)'
;MDKCPAHESHMAALKERGARAMGFDQDKTTHHFKLAPNGGAIEVEANDSNDTSSRDQIRHHLGMIREMFAAGDFSKPFEVHAQAPPGVEGMTRLRETINYDFEATERGGRIRISTLNKEAVSAIHEFLRFQITDHKTGDSVK
;
A
#
# COMPACT_ATOMS: atom_id res chain seq x y z
N MET A 1 -20.96 4.33 -20.08
CA MET A 1 -21.11 3.78 -18.73
C MET A 1 -21.16 4.95 -17.76
N ASP A 2 -22.27 5.07 -17.02
CA ASP A 2 -22.56 6.17 -16.10
C ASP A 2 -21.64 6.11 -14.87
N LYS A 3 -20.85 7.15 -14.63
CA LYS A 3 -20.05 7.29 -13.40
C LYS A 3 -20.97 7.93 -12.35
N CYS A 4 -21.46 7.13 -11.40
CA CYS A 4 -22.34 7.65 -10.36
C CYS A 4 -21.60 8.69 -9.46
N PRO A 5 -22.22 9.82 -9.10
CA PRO A 5 -21.58 10.92 -8.35
C PRO A 5 -20.95 10.50 -7.00
N ALA A 6 -21.54 9.52 -6.32
CA ALA A 6 -21.01 8.98 -5.07
C ALA A 6 -19.64 8.31 -5.24
N HIS A 7 -19.36 7.75 -6.41
CA HIS A 7 -18.08 7.12 -6.72
C HIS A 7 -16.97 8.17 -6.90
N GLU A 8 -17.24 9.29 -7.58
CA GLU A 8 -16.24 10.35 -7.77
C GLU A 8 -15.89 11.03 -6.45
N SER A 9 -16.88 11.21 -5.56
CA SER A 9 -16.67 11.75 -4.22
C SER A 9 -15.76 10.88 -3.34
N HIS A 10 -15.90 9.54 -3.39
CA HIS A 10 -15.01 8.62 -2.66
C HIS A 10 -13.56 8.71 -3.14
N MET A 11 -13.34 8.72 -4.47
CA MET A 11 -11.99 8.80 -5.04
C MET A 11 -11.32 10.14 -4.75
N ALA A 12 -12.07 11.25 -4.82
CA ALA A 12 -11.54 12.57 -4.48
C ALA A 12 -11.14 12.65 -3.00
N ALA A 13 -11.95 12.08 -2.10
CA ALA A 13 -11.66 12.06 -0.67
C ALA A 13 -10.48 11.13 -0.33
N LEU A 14 -10.38 9.97 -0.99
CA LEU A 14 -9.20 9.09 -0.92
C LEU A 14 -7.93 9.81 -1.40
N LYS A 15 -8.02 10.55 -2.51
CA LYS A 15 -6.90 11.29 -3.05
C LYS A 15 -6.45 12.42 -2.12
N GLU A 16 -7.38 13.15 -1.52
CA GLU A 16 -7.06 14.22 -0.58
C GLU A 16 -6.41 13.66 0.70
N ARG A 17 -6.99 12.62 1.30
CA ARG A 17 -6.43 11.97 2.49
C ARG A 17 -5.10 11.30 2.17
N GLY A 18 -5.01 10.61 1.04
CA GLY A 18 -3.80 9.98 0.55
C GLY A 18 -2.70 10.98 0.25
N ALA A 19 -2.98 12.17 -0.30
CA ALA A 19 -1.96 13.20 -0.52
C ALA A 19 -1.36 13.68 0.82
N ARG A 20 -2.20 13.85 1.85
CA ARG A 20 -1.75 14.20 3.20
C ARG A 20 -0.97 13.08 3.88
N ALA A 21 -1.43 11.84 3.77
CA ALA A 21 -0.78 10.69 4.38
C ALA A 21 0.52 10.32 3.65
N MET A 22 0.49 10.22 2.32
CA MET A 22 1.60 9.70 1.52
C MET A 22 2.74 10.71 1.35
N GLY A 23 2.42 12.00 1.24
CA GLY A 23 3.44 13.06 1.09
C GLY A 23 4.03 13.19 -0.32
N PHE A 24 3.37 12.61 -1.33
CA PHE A 24 3.69 12.78 -2.75
C PHE A 24 2.42 12.90 -3.61
N ASP A 25 2.58 13.43 -4.82
CA ASP A 25 1.48 13.64 -5.76
C ASP A 25 1.03 12.31 -6.39
N GLN A 26 -0.16 11.86 -6.01
CA GLN A 26 -0.70 10.59 -6.50
C GLN A 26 -0.92 10.55 -8.01
N ASP A 27 -1.17 11.69 -8.69
CA ASP A 27 -1.35 11.70 -10.16
C ASP A 27 -0.03 11.47 -10.90
N LYS A 28 1.11 11.71 -10.23
CA LYS A 28 2.45 11.48 -10.76
C LYS A 28 3.00 10.11 -10.42
N THR A 29 2.23 9.28 -9.74
CA THR A 29 2.69 7.97 -9.26
C THR A 29 1.70 6.87 -9.62
N THR A 30 2.19 5.64 -9.67
CA THR A 30 1.36 4.45 -9.78
C THR A 30 1.65 3.55 -8.59
N HIS A 31 0.58 3.10 -7.94
CA HIS A 31 0.64 2.10 -6.87
C HIS A 31 0.42 0.71 -7.46
N HIS A 32 1.22 -0.25 -6.99
CA HIS A 32 1.08 -1.65 -7.26
C HIS A 32 1.01 -2.43 -5.97
N PHE A 33 0.00 -3.30 -5.86
CA PHE A 33 -0.14 -4.23 -4.75
C PHE A 33 -0.14 -5.64 -5.34
N LYS A 34 0.86 -6.44 -4.96
CA LYS A 34 1.12 -7.75 -5.59
C LYS A 34 0.99 -8.86 -4.57
N LEU A 35 0.21 -9.88 -4.89
CA LEU A 35 0.14 -11.10 -4.08
C LEU A 35 1.32 -12.03 -4.41
N ALA A 36 1.81 -12.74 -3.41
CA ALA A 36 2.82 -13.80 -3.55
C ALA A 36 2.46 -15.00 -2.66
N PRO A 37 2.92 -16.23 -2.97
CA PRO A 37 2.56 -17.43 -2.21
C PRO A 37 2.88 -17.37 -0.70
N ASN A 38 3.91 -16.60 -0.32
CA ASN A 38 4.35 -16.41 1.07
C ASN A 38 4.13 -14.98 1.59
N GLY A 39 3.23 -14.21 0.98
CA GLY A 39 2.93 -12.82 1.36
C GLY A 39 2.58 -11.95 0.17
N GLY A 40 3.38 -10.91 -0.10
CA GLY A 40 3.15 -10.01 -1.22
C GLY A 40 4.10 -8.80 -1.24
N ALA A 41 3.71 -7.77 -1.96
CA ALA A 41 4.46 -6.51 -2.04
C ALA A 41 3.56 -5.28 -2.19
N ILE A 42 4.03 -4.18 -1.62
CA ILE A 42 3.56 -2.82 -1.91
C ILE A 42 4.66 -2.14 -2.71
N GLU A 43 4.34 -1.63 -3.88
CA GLU A 43 5.29 -0.98 -4.77
C GLU A 43 4.68 0.32 -5.28
N VAL A 44 5.49 1.38 -5.33
CA VAL A 44 5.06 2.67 -5.86
C VAL A 44 6.15 3.19 -6.77
N GLU A 45 5.75 3.69 -7.93
CA GLU A 45 6.66 4.21 -8.95
C GLU A 45 6.22 5.60 -9.41
N ALA A 46 7.18 6.46 -9.72
CA ALA A 46 6.93 7.70 -10.45
C ALA A 46 6.58 7.37 -11.91
N ASN A 47 5.54 8.03 -12.44
CA ASN A 47 5.05 7.82 -13.80
C ASN A 47 6.07 8.28 -14.85
N ASP A 48 6.79 9.37 -14.59
CA ASP A 48 7.95 9.81 -15.38
C ASP A 48 9.25 9.31 -14.73
N SER A 49 10.10 8.62 -15.50
CA SER A 49 11.39 8.12 -15.01
C SER A 49 12.38 9.23 -14.65
N ASN A 50 12.18 10.45 -15.15
CA ASN A 50 12.99 11.61 -14.80
C ASN A 50 12.45 12.38 -13.58
N ASP A 51 11.28 12.04 -13.06
CA ASP A 51 10.72 12.66 -11.85
C ASP A 51 11.40 12.11 -10.59
N THR A 52 12.62 12.58 -10.39
CA THR A 52 13.44 12.24 -9.22
C THR A 52 12.84 12.73 -7.91
N SER A 53 12.04 13.80 -7.94
CA SER A 53 11.35 14.32 -6.75
C SER A 53 10.30 13.32 -6.25
N SER A 54 9.39 12.88 -7.13
CA SER A 54 8.38 11.87 -6.76
C SER A 54 9.04 10.57 -6.35
N ARG A 55 10.07 10.11 -7.07
CA ARG A 55 10.85 8.92 -6.73
C ARG A 55 11.40 8.97 -5.30
N ASP A 56 12.03 10.08 -4.93
CA ASP A 56 12.69 10.20 -3.63
C ASP A 56 11.66 10.37 -2.49
N GLN A 57 10.53 11.05 -2.74
CA GLN A 57 9.39 11.09 -1.81
C GLN A 57 8.77 9.69 -1.59
N ILE A 58 8.59 8.91 -2.66
CA ILE A 58 8.11 7.52 -2.58
C ILE A 58 9.03 6.68 -1.69
N ARG A 59 10.34 6.75 -1.91
CA ARG A 59 11.31 5.97 -1.14
C ARG A 59 11.28 6.34 0.34
N HIS A 60 11.22 7.64 0.65
CA HIS A 60 11.06 8.10 2.02
C HIS A 60 9.77 7.57 2.65
N HIS A 61 8.65 7.69 1.94
CA HIS A 61 7.35 7.22 2.41
C HIS A 61 7.37 5.70 2.70
N LEU A 62 7.85 4.89 1.76
CA LEU A 62 7.88 3.43 1.92
C LEU A 62 8.88 2.98 2.99
N GLY A 63 9.98 3.72 3.20
CA GLY A 63 10.87 3.51 4.34
C GLY A 63 10.12 3.65 5.67
N MET A 64 9.34 4.73 5.84
CA MET A 64 8.51 4.93 7.03
C MET A 64 7.43 3.85 7.17
N ILE A 65 6.71 3.51 6.09
CA ILE A 65 5.67 2.46 6.13
C ILE A 65 6.25 1.11 6.56
N ARG A 66 7.46 0.78 6.09
CA ARG A 66 8.15 -0.44 6.50
C ARG A 66 8.39 -0.47 8.02
N GLU A 67 8.84 0.63 8.61
CA GLU A 67 9.08 0.71 10.05
C GLU A 67 7.78 0.62 10.86
N MET A 68 6.75 1.36 10.44
CA MET A 68 5.43 1.33 11.09
C MET A 68 4.82 -0.07 11.06
N PHE A 69 4.80 -0.71 9.90
CA PHE A 69 4.18 -2.04 9.76
C PHE A 69 4.95 -3.10 10.54
N ALA A 70 6.29 -3.03 10.57
CA ALA A 70 7.11 -3.91 11.41
C ALA A 70 6.80 -3.75 12.91
N ALA A 71 6.42 -2.55 13.36
CA ALA A 71 5.97 -2.30 14.73
C ALA A 71 4.51 -2.75 15.00
N GLY A 72 3.78 -3.16 13.96
CA GLY A 72 2.34 -3.44 14.01
C GLY A 72 1.48 -2.17 14.02
N ASP A 73 2.05 -1.03 13.64
CA ASP A 73 1.36 0.24 13.50
C ASP A 73 0.83 0.40 12.06
N PHE A 74 -0.50 0.32 11.93
CA PHE A 74 -1.21 0.49 10.66
C PHE A 74 -2.04 1.78 10.63
N SER A 75 -1.79 2.74 11.53
CA SER A 75 -2.51 4.01 11.64
C SER A 75 -2.62 4.76 10.30
N LYS A 76 -1.56 4.72 9.49
CA LYS A 76 -1.50 5.41 8.21
C LYS A 76 -2.50 4.90 7.16
N PRO A 77 -2.64 3.57 6.92
CA PRO A 77 -3.78 3.02 6.20
C PRO A 77 -5.15 3.47 6.75
N PHE A 78 -5.36 3.51 8.07
CA PHE A 78 -6.64 3.98 8.62
C PHE A 78 -6.95 5.43 8.21
N GLU A 79 -5.95 6.31 8.22
CA GLU A 79 -6.12 7.70 7.77
C GLU A 79 -6.53 7.80 6.29
N VAL A 80 -5.98 6.94 5.44
CA VAL A 80 -6.31 6.91 4.01
C VAL A 80 -7.72 6.35 3.79
N HIS A 81 -8.04 5.21 4.39
CA HIS A 81 -9.26 4.46 4.06
C HIS A 81 -10.47 4.81 4.93
N ALA A 82 -10.29 5.57 6.01
CA ALA A 82 -11.33 5.88 7.00
C ALA A 82 -12.02 4.65 7.62
N GLN A 83 -11.40 3.48 7.47
CA GLN A 83 -11.79 2.20 8.06
C GLN A 83 -10.55 1.34 8.26
N ALA A 84 -10.65 0.30 9.11
CA ALA A 84 -9.64 -0.74 9.17
C ALA A 84 -9.61 -1.51 7.86
N PRO A 85 -8.49 -1.55 7.12
CA PRO A 85 -8.34 -2.52 6.06
C PRO A 85 -8.49 -3.94 6.65
N PRO A 86 -9.23 -4.84 6.00
CA PRO A 86 -9.20 -6.26 6.31
C PRO A 86 -7.76 -6.79 6.42
N GLY A 87 -7.53 -7.77 7.28
CA GLY A 87 -6.19 -8.35 7.51
C GLY A 87 -5.32 -7.60 8.52
N VAL A 88 -5.55 -6.30 8.81
CA VAL A 88 -4.71 -5.52 9.75
C VAL A 88 -4.65 -6.15 11.14
N GLU A 89 -5.78 -6.60 11.69
CA GLU A 89 -5.80 -7.25 13.02
C GLU A 89 -4.91 -8.50 13.05
N GLY A 90 -4.98 -9.33 12.01
CA GLY A 90 -4.15 -10.53 11.87
C GLY A 90 -2.67 -10.17 11.72
N MET A 91 -2.35 -9.17 10.90
CA MET A 91 -0.99 -8.70 10.71
C MET A 91 -0.39 -8.11 12.00
N THR A 92 -1.17 -7.34 12.77
CA THR A 92 -0.72 -6.81 14.07
C THR A 92 -0.48 -7.93 15.08
N ARG A 93 -1.41 -8.89 15.21
CA ARG A 93 -1.27 -10.02 16.14
C ARG A 93 -0.07 -10.91 15.81
N LEU A 94 0.22 -11.10 14.52
CA LEU A 94 1.27 -11.99 14.03
C LEU A 94 2.56 -11.27 13.62
N ARG A 95 2.75 -10.01 14.02
CA ARG A 95 3.85 -9.15 13.54
C ARG A 95 5.23 -9.78 13.65
N GLU A 96 5.50 -10.51 14.74
CA GLU A 96 6.79 -11.16 15.00
C GLU A 96 7.12 -12.28 13.98
N THR A 97 6.13 -12.68 13.18
CA THR A 97 6.26 -13.70 12.13
C THR A 97 6.29 -13.12 10.72
N ILE A 98 6.13 -11.80 10.57
CA ILE A 98 6.06 -11.11 9.28
C ILE A 98 7.29 -10.24 9.09
N ASN A 99 7.99 -10.48 7.98
CA ASN A 99 9.14 -9.68 7.57
C ASN A 99 8.71 -8.61 6.58
N TYR A 100 9.23 -7.39 6.78
CA TYR A 100 9.03 -6.23 5.91
C TYR A 100 10.39 -5.72 5.42
N ASP A 101 10.69 -5.97 4.16
CA ASP A 101 11.94 -5.58 3.52
C ASP A 101 11.70 -4.46 2.52
N PHE A 102 12.32 -3.30 2.75
CA PHE A 102 12.29 -2.18 1.82
C PHE A 102 13.41 -2.31 0.79
N GLU A 103 13.08 -1.99 -0.46
CA GLU A 103 14.00 -1.94 -1.59
C GLU A 103 13.72 -0.69 -2.42
N ALA A 104 14.76 0.10 -2.70
CA ALA A 104 14.65 1.19 -3.67
C ALA A 104 14.65 0.62 -5.09
N THR A 105 13.70 1.06 -5.93
CA THR A 105 13.67 0.72 -7.36
C THR A 105 14.14 1.91 -8.18
N GLU A 106 14.39 1.73 -9.49
CA GLU A 106 14.81 2.83 -10.36
C GLU A 106 13.81 4.01 -10.34
N ARG A 107 12.51 3.69 -10.28
CA ARG A 107 11.40 4.66 -10.37
C ARG A 107 10.71 4.97 -9.04
N GLY A 108 11.07 4.31 -7.95
CA GLY A 108 10.47 4.55 -6.64
C GLY A 108 10.99 3.58 -5.59
N GLY A 109 10.10 2.78 -5.03
CA GLY A 109 10.44 1.79 -4.02
C GLY A 109 9.40 0.68 -3.88
N ARG A 110 9.79 -0.36 -3.13
CA ARG A 110 8.99 -1.54 -2.86
C ARG A 110 9.20 -2.01 -1.44
N ILE A 111 8.12 -2.44 -0.79
CA ILE A 111 8.15 -3.21 0.46
C ILE A 111 7.73 -4.63 0.12
N ARG A 112 8.63 -5.58 0.32
CA ARG A 112 8.31 -7.01 0.29
C ARG A 112 7.81 -7.42 1.66
N ILE A 113 6.65 -8.05 1.69
CA ILE A 113 6.01 -8.56 2.90
C ILE A 113 6.04 -10.08 2.81
N SER A 114 6.70 -10.76 3.75
CA SER A 114 6.86 -12.22 3.69
C SER A 114 6.73 -12.90 5.03
N THR A 115 6.23 -14.12 5.02
CA THR A 115 6.07 -14.97 6.21
C THR A 115 5.97 -16.44 5.82
N LEU A 116 6.29 -17.34 6.76
CA LEU A 116 6.02 -18.77 6.65
C LEU A 116 4.74 -19.17 7.39
N ASN A 117 4.15 -18.27 8.17
CA ASN A 117 2.91 -18.52 8.90
C ASN A 117 1.71 -18.38 7.94
N LYS A 118 0.97 -19.47 7.71
CA LYS A 118 -0.17 -19.50 6.79
C LYS A 118 -1.30 -18.54 7.18
N GLU A 119 -1.51 -18.34 8.48
CA GLU A 119 -2.51 -17.38 8.98
C GLU A 119 -2.10 -15.95 8.64
N ALA A 120 -0.81 -15.63 8.79
CA ALA A 120 -0.28 -14.32 8.41
C ALA A 120 -0.31 -14.11 6.89
N VAL A 121 -0.07 -15.14 6.07
CA VAL A 121 -0.24 -15.05 4.61
C VAL A 121 -1.68 -14.64 4.25
N SER A 122 -2.69 -15.28 4.87
CA SER A 122 -4.09 -14.94 4.64
C SER A 122 -4.38 -13.48 5.00
N ALA A 123 -3.91 -13.00 6.16
CA ALA A 123 -4.07 -11.63 6.59
C ALA A 123 -3.40 -10.61 5.65
N ILE A 124 -2.17 -10.90 5.19
CA ILE A 124 -1.46 -10.08 4.19
C ILE A 124 -2.25 -10.01 2.88
N HIS A 125 -2.82 -11.13 2.44
CA HIS A 125 -3.59 -11.16 1.21
C HIS A 125 -4.92 -10.41 1.32
N GLU A 126 -5.61 -10.49 2.45
CA GLU A 126 -6.81 -9.69 2.72
C GLU A 126 -6.49 -8.19 2.65
N PHE A 127 -5.41 -7.78 3.31
CA PHE A 127 -4.92 -6.41 3.29
C PHE A 127 -4.62 -5.95 1.85
N LEU A 128 -3.80 -6.70 1.10
CA LEU A 128 -3.40 -6.30 -0.25
C LEU A 128 -4.57 -6.29 -1.24
N ARG A 129 -5.49 -7.26 -1.17
CA ARG A 129 -6.70 -7.26 -2.04
C ARG A 129 -7.59 -6.05 -1.78
N PHE A 130 -7.71 -5.65 -0.51
CA PHE A 130 -8.43 -4.43 -0.17
C PHE A 130 -7.78 -3.21 -0.80
N GLN A 131 -6.45 -3.08 -0.71
CA GLN A 131 -5.70 -2.00 -1.35
C GLN A 131 -5.91 -1.95 -2.87
N ILE A 132 -5.79 -3.10 -3.56
CA ILE A 132 -6.04 -3.21 -5.01
C ILE A 132 -7.43 -2.68 -5.37
N THR A 133 -8.44 -3.06 -4.59
CA THR A 133 -9.84 -2.73 -4.86
C THR A 133 -10.13 -1.25 -4.60
N ASP A 134 -9.67 -0.72 -3.46
CA ASP A 134 -9.96 0.64 -3.05
C ASP A 134 -9.16 1.67 -3.87
N HIS A 135 -7.91 1.37 -4.20
CA HIS A 135 -7.07 2.22 -5.06
C HIS A 135 -7.32 1.99 -6.56
N LYS A 136 -8.06 0.95 -6.94
CA LYS A 136 -8.37 0.59 -8.34
C LYS A 136 -7.13 0.46 -9.22
N THR A 137 -6.07 -0.13 -8.67
CA THR A 137 -4.77 -0.26 -9.36
C THR A 137 -4.82 -1.18 -10.58
N GLY A 138 -5.81 -2.08 -10.63
CA GLY A 138 -5.95 -3.07 -11.70
C GLY A 138 -5.01 -4.28 -11.56
N ASP A 139 -4.26 -4.38 -10.44
CA ASP A 139 -3.43 -5.54 -10.15
C ASP A 139 -4.27 -6.82 -9.90
N SER A 140 -3.63 -7.98 -10.02
CA SER A 140 -4.29 -9.27 -9.78
C SER A 140 -4.69 -9.42 -8.31
N VAL A 141 -5.97 -9.75 -8.07
CA VAL A 141 -6.48 -10.18 -6.75
C VAL A 141 -6.34 -11.68 -6.50
N LYS A 142 -5.80 -12.42 -7.48
CA LYS A 142 -5.51 -13.85 -7.43
C LYS A 142 -4.05 -14.10 -7.14
#